data_AF-A0A9D4BLL3-F1
#
_entry.id   AF-A0A9D4BLL3-F1
#
_cell.length_a   1.000
_cell.length_b   1.000
_cell.length_c   1.000
_cell.angle_alpha   90.00
_cell.angle_beta   90.00
_cell.angle_gamma   90.00
#
_symmetry.space_group_name_H-M   'P 1'
#
loop_
_entity.id
_entity.type
_entity.pdbx_description
1 polymer ?
#
loop_
_entity_poly.entity_id
_entity_poly.type
_entity_poly.pdbx_seq_one_letter_code
_entity_poly.pdbx_strand_id
1 'polypeptide(L)' 'MRSCLCVIGSDFSSESEAISRMLSPLPYQYRLLHVSWGATSASLRNRELYGNFFRTIPADDIQVKVVHFNKINK' A
#
# COMPACT_ATOMS: atom_id res chain seq x y z
N MET A 1 3.20 -17.12 23.60
CA MET A 1 4.00 -16.10 22.90
C MET A 1 3.04 -15.21 22.12
N ARG A 2 3.05 -13.90 22.34
CA ARG A 2 2.20 -12.96 21.59
C ARG A 2 2.88 -12.67 20.24
N SER A 3 2.35 -13.21 19.14
CA SER A 3 2.81 -12.89 17.80
C SER A 3 2.25 -11.53 17.36
N CYS A 4 3.08 -10.69 16.75
CA CYS A 4 2.62 -9.50 16.05
C CYS A 4 1.77 -9.95 14.85
N LEU A 5 0.63 -9.30 14.63
CA LEU A 5 -0.28 -9.64 13.52
C LEU A 5 -0.08 -8.75 12.29
N CYS A 6 0.16 -7.45 12.54
CA CYS A 6 0.32 -6.47 11.47
C CYS A 6 1.19 -5.29 11.91
N VAL A 7 1.69 -4.57 10.91
CA VAL A 7 2.32 -3.25 11.03
C VAL A 7 1.32 -2.22 10.52
N ILE A 8 1.00 -1.23 11.34
CA ILE A 8 0.16 -0.10 10.96
C ILE A 8 1.08 1.12 10.94
N GLY A 9 1.26 1.75 9.80
CA GLY A 9 2.34 2.72 9.65
C GLY A 9 2.53 3.25 8.25
N SER A 10 3.32 4.31 8.15
CA SER A 10 3.89 4.89 6.92
C SER A 10 3.04 5.96 6.25
N ASP A 11 3.57 7.18 6.29
CA ASP A 11 3.06 8.35 5.57
C ASP A 11 3.54 8.35 4.11
N PHE A 12 4.80 7.97 3.90
CA PHE A 12 5.43 8.04 2.58
C PHE A 12 5.32 6.71 1.83
N SER A 13 5.00 6.80 0.54
CA SER A 13 4.90 5.61 -0.31
C SER A 13 6.21 4.83 -0.40
N SER A 14 7.37 5.51 -0.36
CA SER A 14 8.70 4.89 -0.41
C SER A 14 8.98 3.98 0.80
N GLU A 15 8.63 4.44 2.00
CA GLU A 15 8.71 3.65 3.23
C GLU A 15 7.79 2.44 3.16
N SER A 16 6.56 2.64 2.68
CA SER A 16 5.59 1.56 2.52
C SER A 16 6.04 0.49 1.54
N GLU A 17 6.70 0.88 0.45
CA GLU A 17 7.32 -0.05 -0.50
C GLU A 17 8.46 -0.83 0.16
N ALA A 18 9.34 -0.17 0.90
CA ALA A 18 10.46 -0.80 1.58
C ALA A 18 9.97 -1.84 2.61
N ILE A 19 9.03 -1.45 3.48
CA ILE A 19 8.45 -2.34 4.49
C ILE A 19 7.76 -3.53 3.83
N SER A 20 6.95 -3.29 2.80
CA SER A 20 6.18 -4.35 2.15
C SER A 20 7.09 -5.31 1.36
N ARG A 21 8.18 -4.82 0.76
CA ARG A 21 9.22 -5.67 0.12
C ARG A 21 9.93 -6.57 1.11
N MET A 22 10.16 -6.11 2.34
CA MET A 22 10.80 -6.93 3.38
C MET A 22 9.84 -7.99 3.93
N LEU A 23 8.55 -7.66 4.08
CA LEU A 23 7.56 -8.52 4.73
C LEU A 23 6.86 -9.50 3.76
N SER A 24 6.66 -9.13 2.49
CA SER A 24 5.99 -9.98 1.50
C SER A 24 6.63 -11.36 1.28
N PRO A 25 7.98 -11.49 1.22
CA PRO A 25 8.64 -12.77 1.00
C PRO A 25 8.59 -13.72 2.20
N LEU A 26 8.17 -13.25 3.37
CA LEU A 26 8.13 -14.09 4.56
C LEU A 26 7.16 -15.26 4.38
N PRO A 27 7.47 -16.42 5.01
CA PRO A 27 6.55 -17.56 5.05
C PRO A 27 5.20 -17.15 5.61
N TYR A 28 4.13 -17.82 5.16
CA TYR A 28 2.76 -17.45 5.52
C TYR A 28 2.53 -17.32 7.04
N GLN A 29 3.20 -18.14 7.85
CA GLN A 29 3.09 -18.08 9.31
C GLN A 29 3.68 -16.82 9.95
N TYR A 30 4.57 -16.12 9.24
CA TYR A 30 5.29 -14.93 9.72
C TYR A 30 5.04 -13.69 8.85
N ARG A 31 4.22 -13.82 7.81
CA ARG A 31 3.89 -12.72 6.91
C ARG A 31 2.98 -11.73 7.61
N LEU A 32 3.57 -10.63 8.06
CA LEU A 32 2.84 -9.53 8.67
C LEU A 32 2.11 -8.72 7.59
N LEU A 33 0.85 -8.40 7.86
CA LEU A 33 0.12 -7.43 7.04
C LEU A 33 0.68 -6.03 7.30
N HIS A 34 0.80 -5.21 6.25
CA HIS A 34 1.19 -3.81 6.38
C HIS A 34 0.03 -2.92 5.95
N VAL A 35 -0.46 -2.06 6.86
CA VAL A 35 -1.59 -1.15 6.62
C VAL A 35 -1.12 0.30 6.72
N SER A 36 -1.17 1.04 5.61
CA SER A 36 -0.78 2.45 5.55
C SER A 36 -2.00 3.39 5.43
N TRP A 37 -1.90 4.57 6.04
CA TRP A 37 -2.88 5.66 5.93
C TRP A 37 -2.44 6.81 5.02
N GLY A 38 -1.18 6.83 4.57
CA GLY A 38 -0.60 7.95 3.79
C GLY A 38 -0.06 7.56 2.41
N ALA A 39 0.23 6.28 2.15
CA ALA A 39 0.86 5.84 0.91
C ALA A 39 -0.13 5.73 -0.28
N THR A 40 -0.16 6.77 -1.12
CA THR A 40 -1.04 6.86 -2.30
C THR A 40 -0.47 6.26 -3.59
N SER A 41 0.82 5.92 -3.64
CA SER A 41 1.46 5.49 -4.90
C SER A 41 0.73 4.31 -5.56
N ALA A 42 0.55 4.39 -6.87
CA ALA A 42 -0.08 3.33 -7.65
C ALA A 42 0.78 2.05 -7.73
N SER A 43 2.11 2.15 -7.57
CA SER A 43 3.05 1.02 -7.58
C SER A 43 2.71 -0.05 -6.51
N LEU A 44 2.25 0.40 -5.34
CA LEU A 44 1.88 -0.44 -4.20
C LEU A 44 0.67 -1.36 -4.47
N ARG A 45 -0.01 -1.20 -5.62
CA ARG A 45 -1.06 -2.11 -6.08
C ARG A 45 -0.50 -3.46 -6.55
N ASN A 46 0.78 -3.53 -6.92
CA ASN A 46 1.38 -4.77 -7.42
C ASN A 46 1.43 -5.83 -6.31
N ARG A 47 0.50 -6.80 -6.35
CA ARG A 47 0.38 -7.89 -5.37
C ARG A 47 1.50 -8.94 -5.46
N GLU A 48 2.23 -9.00 -6.57
CA GLU A 48 3.40 -9.88 -6.69
C GLU A 48 4.57 -9.35 -5.85
N LEU A 49 4.73 -8.02 -5.80
CA LEU A 49 5.80 -7.37 -5.02
C LEU A 49 5.37 -7.00 -3.59
N TYR A 50 4.10 -6.65 -3.41
CA TYR A 50 3.54 -6.09 -2.16
C TYR A 50 2.30 -6.86 -1.73
N GLY A 51 2.37 -8.20 -1.75
CA GLY A 51 1.25 -9.09 -1.46
C GLY A 51 0.67 -8.94 -0.04
N ASN A 52 1.43 -8.36 0.89
CA ASN A 52 1.02 -8.12 2.27
C ASN A 52 0.51 -6.68 2.53
N PHE A 53 0.47 -5.80 1.52
CA PHE A 53 0.18 -4.38 1.69
C PHE A 53 -1.32 -4.04 1.56
N PHE A 54 -1.80 -3.17 2.44
CA PHE A 54 -3.16 -2.65 2.47
C PHE A 54 -3.11 -1.14 2.78
N ARG A 55 -4.13 -0.41 2.33
CA ARG A 55 -4.28 1.01 2.66
C ARG A 55 -5.74 1.42 2.77
N THR A 56 -6.00 2.44 3.57
CA THR A 56 -7.34 3.00 3.78
C THR A 56 -7.67 4.16 2.83
N ILE A 57 -6.68 4.64 2.08
CA ILE A 57 -6.80 5.77 1.14
C ILE A 57 -6.77 5.30 -0.33
N PRO A 58 -7.35 6.08 -1.26
CA PRO A 58 -7.28 5.78 -2.69
C PRO A 58 -5.85 5.92 -3.25
N ALA A 59 -5.60 5.29 -4.40
CA ALA A 59 -4.34 5.51 -5.12
C ALA A 59 -4.37 6.78 -5.97
N ASP A 60 -3.17 7.24 -6.34
CA ASP A 60 -2.98 8.36 -7.27
C ASP A 60 -3.66 8.13 -8.64
N ASP A 61 -3.81 6.89 -9.11
CA ASP A 61 -4.48 6.62 -10.40
C ASP A 61 -5.97 6.98 -10.37
N ILE A 62 -6.62 6.87 -9.20
CA ILE A 62 -8.00 7.30 -9.00
C ILE A 62 -8.06 8.83 -9.03
N GLN A 63 -7.13 9.51 -8.36
CA GLN A 63 -7.07 10.97 -8.37
C GLN A 63 -6.85 11.52 -9.79
N VAL A 64 -5.93 10.93 -10.56
CA VAL A 64 -5.68 11.32 -11.96
C VAL A 64 -6.93 11.13 -12.81
N LYS A 65 -7.67 10.02 -12.65
CA LYS A 65 -8.94 9.79 -13.37
C LYS A 65 -9.97 10.88 -13.06
N VAL A 66 -10.11 11.27 -11.79
CA VAL A 66 -11.05 12.32 -11.39
C VAL A 66 -10.65 13.68 -11.96
N VAL A 67 -9.37 14.05 -11.87
CA VAL A 67 -8.86 15.32 -12.42
C VAL A 67 -9.04 15.36 -13.93
N HIS A 68 -8.74 14.27 -14.63
CA HIS A 68 -8.91 14.16 -16.08
C HIS A 68 -10.39 14.26 -16.49
N PHE A 69 -11.27 13.52 -15.80
CA PHE A 69 -12.72 13.58 -16.04
C PHE A 69 -13.28 15.00 -15.85
N ASN A 70 -12.87 15.69 -14.78
CA ASN A 70 -13.29 17.07 -14.53
C ASN A 70 -12.74 18.07 -15.56
N LYS A 71 -11.61 17.76 -16.21
CA LYS A 71 -11.05 18.59 -17.29
C LYS A 71 -11.80 18.43 -18.62
N ILE A 72 -12.41 17.28 -18.88
CA ILE A 72 -13.22 17.04 -20.09
C ILE A 72 -14.61 17.67 -19.96
N ASN A 73 -15.19 17.69 -18.76
CA ASN A 73 -16.54 18.18 -18.50
C ASN A 73 -16.61 19.67 -18.11
N LYS A 74 -15.50 20.41 -18.28
CA LYS A 74 -15.43 21.87 -18.14
C LYS A 74 -15.23 22.50 -19.51
#